data_AF-A0A2E0L634-F1
#
_entry.id   AF-A0A2E0L634-F1
#
_cell.length_a   1.000
_cell.length_b   1.000
_cell.length_c   1.000
_cell.angle_alpha   90.00
_cell.angle_beta   90.00
_cell.angle_gamma   90.00
#
_symmetry.space_group_name_H-M   'P 1'
#
loop_
_entity.id
_entity.type
_entity.pdbx_description
1 polymer ?
#
loop_
_entity_poly.entity_id
_entity_poly.type
_entity_poly.pdbx_seq_one_letter_code
_entity_poly.pdbx_strand_id
1 'polypeptide(L)'
;MQMNREKALEDAPLQDLLAILLRQYRQLLAQHDVALTEADIRLLALRLAEGTLPEADALPIRLALITLVEESEQVLARWSLTFEQALKTDMADMPGWETTAEFLELATEKGNAELRIASAAALIAALGDMRYAGHLLAAVDHDPHEIETVVARWVLSQACGVNPRAGNWQERIEGYLRRVYS
;
A
#
# COMPACT_ATOMS: atom_id res chain seq x y z
N MET A 1 15.86 -11.85 -15.86
CA MET A 1 16.12 -10.49 -15.30
C MET A 1 15.21 -10.17 -14.11
N GLN A 2 13.99 -10.74 -14.06
CA GLN A 2 12.98 -10.56 -13.01
C GLN A 2 13.42 -11.01 -11.60
N MET A 3 14.05 -12.20 -11.50
CA MET A 3 14.60 -12.75 -10.23
C MET A 3 15.60 -11.83 -9.49
N ASN A 4 16.30 -10.94 -10.21
CA ASN A 4 17.23 -10.00 -9.59
C ASN A 4 16.50 -8.81 -8.95
N ARG A 5 15.34 -8.40 -9.47
CA ARG A 5 14.56 -7.28 -8.92
C ARG A 5 13.82 -7.70 -7.66
N GLU A 6 13.16 -8.86 -7.70
CA GLU A 6 12.42 -9.41 -6.55
C GLU A 6 13.33 -9.57 -5.34
N LYS A 7 14.47 -10.25 -5.53
CA LYS A 7 15.47 -10.41 -4.48
C LYS A 7 16.05 -9.08 -4.00
N ALA A 8 16.26 -8.12 -4.90
CA ALA A 8 16.75 -6.80 -4.51
C ALA A 8 15.75 -6.03 -3.63
N LEU A 9 14.43 -6.18 -3.87
CA LEU A 9 13.41 -5.58 -3.02
C LEU A 9 13.31 -6.28 -1.65
N GLU A 10 13.41 -7.60 -1.61
CA GLU A 10 13.36 -8.38 -0.36
C GLU A 10 14.57 -8.15 0.57
N ASP A 11 15.74 -7.88 -0.02
CA ASP A 11 16.98 -7.59 0.70
C ASP A 11 17.17 -6.09 1.00
N ALA A 12 16.36 -5.20 0.40
CA ALA A 12 16.46 -3.77 0.61
C ALA A 12 16.07 -3.38 2.05
N PRO A 13 16.76 -2.40 2.66
CA PRO A 13 16.34 -1.80 3.92
C PRO A 13 14.92 -1.23 3.81
N LEU A 14 14.07 -1.49 4.81
CA LEU A 14 12.68 -1.01 4.83
C LEU A 14 12.57 0.51 4.64
N GLN A 15 13.49 1.27 5.24
CA GLN A 15 13.57 2.73 5.08
C GLN A 15 13.75 3.16 3.61
N ASP A 16 14.47 2.38 2.79
CA ASP A 16 14.69 2.74 1.38
C ASP A 16 13.40 2.49 0.58
N LEU A 17 12.69 1.40 0.88
CA LEU A 17 11.39 1.11 0.27
C LEU A 17 10.33 2.15 0.66
N LEU A 18 10.26 2.51 1.94
CA LEU A 18 9.38 3.56 2.43
C LEU A 18 9.68 4.92 1.79
N ALA A 19 10.97 5.27 1.61
CA ALA A 19 11.36 6.49 0.93
C ALA A 19 10.92 6.51 -0.55
N ILE A 20 10.93 5.37 -1.23
CA ILE A 20 10.40 5.25 -2.60
C ILE A 20 8.89 5.52 -2.62
N LEU A 21 8.13 4.87 -1.73
CA LEU A 21 6.68 5.09 -1.64
C LEU A 21 6.36 6.56 -1.30
N LEU A 22 6.99 7.14 -0.28
CA LEU A 22 6.80 8.55 0.09
C LEU A 22 7.09 9.51 -1.07
N ARG A 23 8.10 9.19 -1.90
CA ARG A 23 8.43 10.01 -3.08
C ARG A 23 7.35 9.96 -4.15
N GLN A 24 6.70 8.81 -4.34
CA GLN A 24 5.54 8.68 -5.24
C GLN A 24 4.37 9.55 -4.78
N TYR A 25 4.17 9.66 -3.46
CA TYR A 25 3.08 10.44 -2.86
C TYR A 25 3.39 11.91 -2.65
N ARG A 26 4.63 12.38 -2.88
CA ARG A 26 5.04 13.76 -2.57
C ARG A 26 4.08 14.82 -3.13
N GLN A 27 3.68 14.68 -4.39
CA GLN A 27 2.77 15.64 -5.03
C GLN A 27 1.34 15.50 -4.52
N LEU A 28 0.85 14.28 -4.31
CA LEU A 28 -0.49 14.02 -3.79
C LEU A 28 -0.62 14.55 -2.36
N LEU A 29 0.34 14.26 -1.49
CA LEU A 29 0.39 14.78 -0.12
C LEU A 29 0.40 16.32 -0.11
N ALA A 30 1.12 16.96 -1.03
CA ALA A 30 1.12 18.42 -1.14
C ALA A 30 -0.26 19.00 -1.51
N GLN A 31 -1.12 18.26 -2.22
CA GLN A 31 -2.50 18.66 -2.50
C GLN A 31 -3.41 18.61 -1.26
N HIS A 32 -2.99 17.87 -0.23
CA HIS A 32 -3.64 17.79 1.09
C HIS A 32 -2.83 18.54 2.17
N ASP A 33 -2.14 19.62 1.79
CA ASP A 33 -1.37 20.50 2.69
C ASP A 33 -0.18 19.83 3.41
N VAL A 34 0.29 18.68 2.93
CA VAL A 34 1.46 17.95 3.44
C VAL A 34 2.61 18.07 2.45
N ALA A 35 3.36 19.18 2.55
CA ALA A 35 4.53 19.40 1.70
C ALA A 35 5.77 18.68 2.26
N LEU A 36 6.32 17.73 1.50
CA LEU A 36 7.54 17.01 1.86
C LEU A 36 8.71 17.39 0.95
N THR A 37 9.81 17.82 1.54
CA THR A 37 11.10 17.91 0.85
C THR A 37 11.75 16.53 0.76
N GLU A 38 12.80 16.40 -0.06
CA GLU A 38 13.59 15.16 -0.12
C GLU A 38 14.30 14.87 1.22
N ALA A 39 14.63 15.91 2.01
CA ALA A 39 15.16 15.71 3.35
C ALA A 39 14.10 15.15 4.30
N ASP A 40 12.86 15.65 4.22
CA ASP A 40 11.74 15.15 5.02
C ASP A 40 11.42 13.70 4.68
N ILE A 41 11.39 13.35 3.38
CA ILE A 41 11.16 11.97 2.93
C ILE A 41 12.17 11.01 3.55
N ARG A 42 13.46 11.32 3.52
CA ARG A 42 14.50 10.46 4.12
C ARG A 42 14.34 10.33 5.64
N LEU A 43 14.06 11.44 6.32
CA LEU A 43 13.88 11.45 7.77
C LEU A 43 12.62 10.66 8.19
N LEU A 44 11.50 10.88 7.49
CA LEU A 44 10.26 10.17 7.72
C LEU A 44 10.43 8.68 7.48
N ALA A 45 11.04 8.28 6.36
CA ALA A 45 11.25 6.87 6.04
C ALA A 45 12.08 6.14 7.11
N LEU A 46 13.14 6.79 7.62
CA LEU A 46 13.94 6.26 8.73
C LEU A 46 13.09 6.12 10.01
N ARG A 47 12.38 7.17 10.41
CA ARG A 47 11.55 7.15 11.63
C ARG A 47 10.39 6.15 11.56
N LEU A 48 9.81 5.96 10.37
CA LEU A 48 8.78 4.95 10.13
C LEU A 48 9.36 3.54 10.26
N ALA A 49 10.52 3.27 9.63
CA ALA A 49 11.17 1.97 9.74
C ALA A 49 11.56 1.63 11.20
N GLU A 50 11.98 2.62 11.97
CA GLU A 50 12.31 2.47 13.39
C GLU A 50 11.09 2.46 14.32
N GLY A 51 9.91 2.85 13.84
CA GLY A 51 8.70 3.01 14.66
C GLY A 51 8.81 4.17 15.68
N THR A 52 9.57 5.21 15.36
CA THR A 52 9.90 6.33 16.26
C THR A 52 9.24 7.66 15.86
N LEU A 53 8.40 7.68 14.81
CA LEU A 53 7.73 8.89 14.36
C LEU A 53 6.73 9.40 15.42
N PRO A 54 6.83 10.66 15.89
CA PRO A 54 5.86 11.22 16.83
C PRO A 54 4.46 11.30 16.21
N GLU A 55 3.42 11.03 17.03
CA GLU A 55 2.03 11.04 16.55
C GLU A 55 1.61 12.40 15.96
N ALA A 56 2.13 13.51 16.48
CA ALA A 56 1.86 14.85 15.94
C ALA A 56 2.36 15.04 14.49
N ASP A 57 3.47 14.39 14.13
CA ASP A 57 4.01 14.41 12.77
C ASP A 57 3.31 13.36 11.89
N ALA A 58 2.91 12.22 12.47
CA ALA A 58 2.26 11.12 11.77
C ALA A 58 0.82 11.43 11.34
N LEU A 59 0.05 12.12 12.21
CA LEU A 59 -1.37 12.36 12.02
C LEU A 59 -1.73 13.06 10.69
N PRO A 60 -1.13 14.21 10.30
CA PRO A 60 -1.50 14.87 9.05
C PRO A 60 -1.20 14.01 7.82
N ILE A 61 -0.08 13.28 7.82
CA ILE A 61 0.28 12.36 6.73
C ILE A 61 -0.74 11.22 6.67
N ARG A 62 -1.09 10.63 7.81
CA ARG A 62 -2.06 9.54 7.91
C ARG A 62 -3.43 9.96 7.38
N LEU A 63 -3.93 11.14 7.76
CA LEU A 63 -5.21 11.66 7.30
C LEU A 63 -5.23 11.89 5.78
N ALA A 64 -4.18 12.51 5.23
CA ALA A 64 -4.07 12.70 3.78
C ALA A 64 -4.06 11.37 3.02
N LEU A 65 -3.31 10.36 3.51
CA LEU A 65 -3.27 9.04 2.90
C LEU A 65 -4.63 8.32 2.98
N ILE A 66 -5.35 8.44 4.11
CA ILE A 66 -6.70 7.88 4.25
C ILE A 66 -7.63 8.46 3.19
N THR A 67 -7.63 9.77 3.00
CA THR A 67 -8.43 10.42 1.94
C THR A 67 -8.06 9.88 0.55
N LEU A 68 -6.77 9.70 0.25
CA LEU A 68 -6.33 9.15 -1.03
C LEU A 68 -6.76 7.68 -1.26
N VAL A 69 -6.83 6.88 -0.19
CA VAL A 69 -7.41 5.53 -0.25
C VAL A 69 -8.90 5.62 -0.57
N GLU A 70 -9.65 6.40 0.19
CA GLU A 70 -11.10 6.56 0.02
C GLU A 70 -11.47 7.07 -1.38
N GLU A 71 -10.73 8.04 -1.92
CA GLU A 71 -10.90 8.53 -3.30
C GLU A 71 -10.66 7.43 -4.34
N SER A 72 -9.69 6.56 -4.10
CA SER A 72 -9.35 5.47 -5.01
C SER A 72 -10.35 4.32 -4.92
N GLU A 73 -10.88 4.03 -3.73
CA GLU A 73 -12.00 3.11 -3.55
C GLU A 73 -13.26 3.61 -4.26
N GLN A 74 -13.52 4.93 -4.23
CA GLN A 74 -14.62 5.53 -4.97
C GLN A 74 -14.47 5.39 -6.49
N VAL A 75 -13.24 5.39 -7.01
CA VAL A 75 -12.98 5.09 -8.42
C VAL A 75 -13.39 3.65 -8.73
N LEU A 76 -12.94 2.67 -7.93
CA LEU A 76 -13.30 1.26 -8.11
C LEU A 76 -14.83 1.02 -7.98
N ALA A 77 -15.47 1.74 -7.06
CA ALA A 77 -16.90 1.66 -6.83
C ALA A 77 -17.75 2.08 -8.05
N ARG A 78 -17.20 2.86 -9.00
CA ARG A 78 -17.87 3.18 -10.27
C ARG A 78 -18.17 1.93 -11.10
N TRP A 79 -17.36 0.88 -10.94
CA TRP A 79 -17.58 -0.44 -11.55
C TRP A 79 -18.23 -1.43 -10.58
N SER A 80 -18.75 -0.96 -9.43
CA SER A 80 -19.30 -1.80 -8.36
C SER A 80 -18.31 -2.82 -7.78
N LEU A 81 -17.02 -2.48 -7.78
CA LEU A 81 -15.95 -3.33 -7.25
C LEU A 81 -15.43 -2.79 -5.92
N THR A 82 -15.20 -3.70 -4.96
CA THR A 82 -14.28 -3.43 -3.84
C THR A 82 -12.84 -3.59 -4.31
N PHE A 83 -11.88 -3.16 -3.50
CA PHE A 83 -10.46 -3.35 -3.79
C PHE A 83 -10.09 -4.83 -4.01
N GLU A 84 -10.52 -5.73 -3.14
CA GLU A 84 -10.23 -7.17 -3.24
C GLU A 84 -10.87 -7.80 -4.48
N GLN A 85 -12.03 -7.30 -4.90
CA GLN A 85 -12.68 -7.73 -6.13
C GLN A 85 -11.91 -7.21 -7.34
N ALA A 86 -11.53 -5.94 -7.34
CA ALA A 86 -10.78 -5.32 -8.44
C ALA A 86 -9.47 -6.08 -8.74
N LEU A 87 -8.70 -6.44 -7.70
CA LEU A 87 -7.48 -7.26 -7.87
C LEU A 87 -7.76 -8.61 -8.57
N LYS A 88 -8.96 -9.18 -8.41
CA LYS A 88 -9.32 -10.48 -8.98
C LYS A 88 -10.05 -10.38 -10.32
N THR A 89 -10.55 -9.20 -10.68
CA THR A 89 -11.28 -8.97 -11.93
C THR A 89 -10.29 -8.74 -13.05
N ASP A 90 -10.29 -9.64 -14.04
CA ASP A 90 -9.54 -9.45 -15.28
C ASP A 90 -10.06 -8.23 -16.04
N MET A 91 -9.19 -7.51 -16.74
CA MET A 91 -9.58 -6.41 -17.61
C MET A 91 -10.57 -6.83 -18.69
N ALA A 92 -10.51 -8.09 -19.15
CA ALA A 92 -11.50 -8.63 -20.09
C ALA A 92 -12.93 -8.66 -19.54
N ASP A 93 -13.08 -8.75 -18.21
CA ASP A 93 -14.37 -8.80 -17.51
C ASP A 93 -14.85 -7.41 -17.04
N MET A 94 -14.03 -6.36 -17.24
CA MET A 94 -14.41 -5.00 -16.89
C MET A 94 -15.51 -4.47 -17.82
N PRO A 95 -16.61 -3.91 -17.29
CA PRO A 95 -17.65 -3.31 -18.12
C PRO A 95 -17.23 -1.92 -18.64
N GLY A 96 -17.90 -1.45 -19.69
CA GLY A 96 -17.84 -0.04 -20.10
C GLY A 96 -16.82 0.33 -21.17
N TRP A 97 -16.28 -0.64 -21.92
CA TRP A 97 -15.46 -0.39 -23.10
C TRP A 97 -16.04 -1.11 -24.33
N GLU A 98 -15.99 -0.43 -25.48
CA GLU A 98 -16.34 -1.00 -26.79
C GLU A 98 -15.12 -0.97 -27.73
N THR A 99 -14.16 -0.10 -27.44
CA THR A 99 -12.95 0.11 -28.23
C THR A 99 -11.69 -0.23 -27.42
N THR A 100 -10.58 -0.52 -28.13
CA THR A 100 -9.28 -0.70 -27.48
C THR A 100 -8.81 0.54 -26.73
N ALA A 101 -9.19 1.75 -27.17
CA ALA A 101 -8.81 2.98 -26.50
C ALA A 101 -9.47 3.09 -25.12
N GLU A 102 -10.78 2.87 -25.05
CA GLU A 102 -11.53 2.84 -23.78
C GLU A 102 -11.02 1.72 -22.86
N PHE A 103 -10.72 0.55 -23.42
CA PHE A 103 -10.12 -0.55 -22.65
C PHE A 103 -8.81 -0.12 -21.96
N LEU A 104 -7.92 0.58 -22.67
CA LEU A 104 -6.63 1.04 -22.12
C LEU A 104 -6.82 2.15 -21.09
N GLU A 105 -7.80 3.04 -21.29
CA GLU A 105 -8.15 4.08 -20.32
C GLU A 105 -8.68 3.46 -19.02
N LEU A 106 -9.61 2.52 -19.11
CA LEU A 106 -10.13 1.78 -17.95
C LEU A 106 -9.05 0.98 -17.24
N ALA A 107 -8.18 0.30 -17.99
CA ALA A 107 -7.06 -0.44 -17.42
C ALA A 107 -6.12 0.47 -16.63
N THR A 108 -5.84 1.66 -17.17
CA THR A 108 -5.01 2.66 -16.52
C THR A 108 -5.68 3.22 -15.27
N GLU A 109 -6.98 3.54 -15.33
CA GLU A 109 -7.72 4.08 -14.19
C GLU A 109 -7.82 3.05 -13.05
N LYS A 110 -8.18 1.80 -13.37
CA LYS A 110 -8.21 0.68 -12.41
C LYS A 110 -6.84 0.43 -11.80
N GLY A 111 -5.81 0.25 -12.61
CA GLY A 111 -4.45 -0.04 -12.12
C GLY A 111 -3.89 1.09 -11.25
N ASN A 112 -4.16 2.36 -11.59
CA ASN A 112 -3.77 3.50 -10.76
C ASN A 112 -4.51 3.52 -9.42
N ALA A 113 -5.80 3.19 -9.40
CA ALA A 113 -6.58 3.11 -8.16
C ALA A 113 -6.06 1.96 -7.27
N GLU A 114 -5.80 0.78 -7.85
CA GLU A 114 -5.29 -0.37 -7.12
C GLU A 114 -3.92 -0.10 -6.51
N LEU A 115 -2.99 0.42 -7.31
CA LEU A 115 -1.66 0.80 -6.83
C LEU A 115 -1.78 1.83 -5.70
N ARG A 116 -2.61 2.88 -5.88
CA ARG A 116 -2.76 3.92 -4.87
C ARG A 116 -3.34 3.39 -3.56
N ILE A 117 -4.28 2.44 -3.61
CA ILE A 117 -4.83 1.82 -2.40
C ILE A 117 -3.73 1.01 -1.70
N ALA A 118 -3.05 0.12 -2.43
CA ALA A 118 -2.03 -0.76 -1.86
C ALA A 118 -0.85 0.02 -1.23
N SER A 119 -0.28 0.98 -1.95
CA SER A 119 0.86 1.76 -1.44
C SER A 119 0.47 2.73 -0.32
N ALA A 120 -0.70 3.36 -0.38
CA ALA A 120 -1.16 4.23 0.72
C ALA A 120 -1.49 3.42 1.96
N ALA A 121 -2.17 2.28 1.83
CA ALA A 121 -2.45 1.38 2.95
C ALA A 121 -1.14 0.90 3.62
N ALA A 122 -0.09 0.65 2.84
CA ALA A 122 1.21 0.23 3.38
C ALA A 122 1.88 1.34 4.19
N LEU A 123 1.81 2.58 3.71
CA LEU A 123 2.29 3.76 4.44
C LEU A 123 1.45 4.04 5.71
N ILE A 124 0.13 3.89 5.64
CA ILE A 124 -0.78 4.05 6.79
C ILE A 124 -0.48 3.00 7.87
N ALA A 125 -0.22 1.76 7.48
CA ALA A 125 0.23 0.71 8.40
C ALA A 125 1.61 1.01 9.00
N ALA A 126 2.55 1.54 8.22
CA ALA A 126 3.84 2.02 8.73
C ALA A 126 3.69 3.16 9.75
N LEU A 127 2.65 3.99 9.59
CA LEU A 127 2.25 5.04 10.52
C LEU A 127 1.51 4.49 11.76
N GLY A 128 1.37 3.17 11.90
CA GLY A 128 0.75 2.53 13.07
C GLY A 128 -0.76 2.36 12.99
N ASP A 129 -1.39 2.60 11.83
CA ASP A 129 -2.83 2.43 11.64
C ASP A 129 -3.13 1.22 10.75
N MET A 130 -3.73 0.19 11.36
CA MET A 130 -3.94 -1.12 10.74
C MET A 130 -5.33 -1.27 10.11
N ARG A 131 -6.10 -0.19 9.95
CA ARG A 131 -7.49 -0.26 9.44
C ARG A 131 -7.60 -0.93 8.06
N TYR A 132 -6.56 -0.81 7.22
CA TYR A 132 -6.52 -1.38 5.87
C TYR A 132 -5.72 -2.69 5.79
N ALA A 133 -5.50 -3.38 6.92
CA ALA A 133 -4.75 -4.64 6.92
C ALA A 133 -5.36 -5.70 5.99
N GLY A 134 -6.69 -5.70 5.81
CA GLY A 134 -7.37 -6.58 4.85
C GLY A 134 -6.93 -6.32 3.39
N HIS A 135 -6.88 -5.05 2.97
CA HIS A 135 -6.37 -4.67 1.65
C HIS A 135 -4.92 -5.08 1.46
N LEU A 136 -4.09 -4.89 2.48
CA LEU A 136 -2.68 -5.27 2.43
C LEU A 136 -2.50 -6.79 2.24
N LEU A 137 -3.27 -7.59 2.97
CA LEU A 137 -3.24 -9.05 2.79
C LEU A 137 -3.71 -9.45 1.39
N ALA A 138 -4.80 -8.85 0.90
CA ALA A 138 -5.30 -9.12 -0.45
C ALA A 138 -4.30 -8.72 -1.55
N ALA A 139 -3.61 -7.59 -1.39
CA ALA A 139 -2.57 -7.16 -2.32
C ALA A 139 -1.37 -8.11 -2.32
N VAL A 140 -0.90 -8.54 -1.14
CA VAL A 140 0.21 -9.50 -1.02
C VAL A 140 -0.15 -10.86 -1.63
N ASP A 141 -1.39 -11.32 -1.47
CA ASP A 141 -1.87 -12.55 -2.11
C ASP A 141 -1.92 -12.44 -3.64
N HIS A 142 -2.24 -11.25 -4.16
CA HIS A 142 -2.35 -11.01 -5.58
C HIS A 142 -0.97 -10.88 -6.26
N ASP A 143 -0.07 -10.06 -5.70
CA ASP A 143 1.28 -9.87 -6.22
C ASP A 143 2.30 -9.66 -5.08
N PRO A 144 2.96 -10.72 -4.60
CA PRO A 144 3.81 -10.66 -3.40
C PRO A 144 5.17 -9.98 -3.61
N HIS A 145 5.51 -9.57 -4.84
CA HIS A 145 6.86 -9.14 -5.19
C HIS A 145 6.98 -7.66 -5.60
N GLU A 146 5.86 -6.93 -5.61
CA GLU A 146 5.87 -5.48 -5.80
C GLU A 146 6.29 -4.72 -4.54
N ILE A 147 6.73 -3.48 -4.73
CA ILE A 147 7.35 -2.71 -3.64
C ILE A 147 6.37 -2.49 -2.47
N GLU A 148 5.12 -2.16 -2.76
CA GLU A 148 4.08 -1.94 -1.78
C GLU A 148 3.70 -3.20 -1.02
N THR A 149 3.75 -4.38 -1.66
CA THR A 149 3.42 -5.66 -1.02
C THR A 149 4.59 -6.20 -0.20
N VAL A 150 5.83 -5.95 -0.62
CA VAL A 150 7.02 -6.17 0.22
C VAL A 150 6.96 -5.27 1.46
N VAL A 151 6.67 -3.96 1.30
CA VAL A 151 6.49 -3.06 2.45
C VAL A 151 5.34 -3.54 3.33
N ALA A 152 4.20 -3.92 2.75
CA ALA A 152 3.04 -4.45 3.47
C ALA A 152 3.43 -5.63 4.36
N ARG A 153 4.13 -6.63 3.81
CA ARG A 153 4.64 -7.78 4.58
C ARG A 153 5.47 -7.32 5.78
N TRP A 154 6.40 -6.38 5.58
CA TRP A 154 7.25 -5.86 6.65
C TRP A 154 6.46 -5.14 7.73
N VAL A 155 5.62 -4.18 7.37
CA VAL A 155 4.89 -3.34 8.34
C VAL A 155 3.82 -4.14 9.09
N LEU A 156 3.12 -5.05 8.42
CA LEU A 156 2.17 -5.95 9.08
C LEU A 156 2.88 -6.87 10.07
N SER A 157 4.05 -7.41 9.68
CA SER A 157 4.85 -8.28 10.54
C SER A 157 5.38 -7.55 11.76
N GLN A 158 5.90 -6.33 11.58
CA GLN A 158 6.36 -5.46 12.67
C GLN A 158 5.22 -5.14 13.64
N ALA A 159 4.06 -4.73 13.13
CA ALA A 159 2.88 -4.41 13.94
C ALA A 159 2.37 -5.63 14.74
N CYS A 160 2.53 -6.84 14.22
CA CYS A 160 2.08 -8.08 14.87
C CYS A 160 3.18 -8.81 15.67
N GLY A 161 4.42 -8.28 15.71
CA GLY A 161 5.55 -8.96 16.36
C GLY A 161 5.92 -10.30 15.69
N VAL A 162 5.71 -10.42 14.38
CA VAL A 162 6.02 -11.60 13.57
C VAL A 162 7.31 -11.33 12.79
N ASN A 163 8.14 -12.36 12.58
CA ASN A 163 9.29 -12.24 11.68
C ASN A 163 8.77 -12.21 10.22
N PRO A 164 9.02 -11.14 9.44
CA PRO A 164 8.54 -11.03 8.06
C PRO A 164 9.11 -12.09 7.11
N ARG A 165 10.20 -12.76 7.49
CA ARG A 165 10.83 -13.86 6.73
C ARG A 165 10.39 -15.25 7.18
N ALA A 166 9.49 -15.36 8.16
CA ALA A 166 8.95 -16.66 8.56
C ALA A 166 8.07 -17.22 7.44
N GLY A 167 8.22 -18.51 7.10
CA GLY A 167 7.42 -19.14 6.04
C GLY A 167 5.90 -19.12 6.28
N ASN A 168 5.47 -18.94 7.54
CA ASN A 168 4.07 -18.83 7.95
C ASN A 168 3.69 -17.43 8.48
N TRP A 169 4.42 -16.39 8.08
CA TRP A 169 4.20 -15.02 8.58
C TRP A 169 2.74 -14.57 8.37
N GLN A 170 2.17 -14.85 7.19
CA GLN A 170 0.82 -14.41 6.81
C GLN A 170 -0.27 -15.06 7.67
N GLU A 171 -0.25 -16.39 7.82
CA GLU A 171 -1.19 -17.12 8.68
C GLU A 171 -1.16 -16.61 10.13
N ARG A 172 0.04 -16.25 10.63
CA ARG A 172 0.20 -15.69 11.98
C ARG A 172 -0.43 -14.32 12.13
N ILE A 173 -0.31 -13.46 11.11
CA ILE A 173 -0.90 -12.13 11.07
C ILE A 173 -2.42 -12.22 10.96
N GLU A 174 -2.95 -13.04 10.05
CA GLU A 174 -4.39 -13.30 9.94
C GLU A 174 -4.98 -13.84 11.24
N GLY A 175 -4.25 -14.73 11.91
CA GLY A 175 -4.62 -15.24 13.24
C GLY A 175 -4.56 -14.17 14.34
N TYR A 176 -3.67 -13.18 14.24
CA TYR A 176 -3.61 -12.04 15.16
C TYR A 176 -4.79 -11.08 14.92
N LEU A 177 -4.99 -10.65 13.67
CA LEU A 177 -6.06 -9.71 13.31
C LEU A 177 -7.45 -10.26 13.67
N ARG A 178 -7.70 -11.56 13.42
CA ARG A 178 -8.95 -12.22 13.84
C ARG A 178 -9.18 -12.21 15.36
N ARG A 179 -8.14 -12.14 16.19
CA ARG A 179 -8.27 -12.09 17.66
C ARG A 179 -8.46 -10.68 18.19
N VAL A 180 -7.91 -9.69 17.50
CA VAL A 180 -7.96 -8.28 17.92
C VAL A 180 -9.24 -7.58 17.45
N TYR A 181 -9.76 -7.98 16.29
CA TYR A 181 -10.91 -7.34 15.63
C TYR A 181 -12.17 -8.22 15.57
N SER A 182 -12.24 -9.32 16.34
CA SER A 182 -13.47 -10.08 16.61
C SER A 182 -14.31 -9.45 17.70
#